data_AF-A0A7X8QD11-F1
#
_entry.id   AF-A0A7X8QD11-F1
#
_cell.length_a   1.000
_cell.length_b   1.000
_cell.length_c   1.000
_cell.angle_alpha   90.00
_cell.angle_beta   90.00
_cell.angle_gamma   90.00
#
_symmetry.space_group_name_H-M   'P 1'
#
loop_
_entity.id
_entity.type
_entity.pdbx_description
1 polymer ?
#
loop_
_entity_poly.entity_id
_entity_poly.type
_entity_poly.pdbx_seq_one_letter_code
_entity_poly.pdbx_strand_id
1 'polypeptide(L)'
;MVLIAQKNGERISIKDMAETICVSEAHLAKVILRLAHTGLISTTRGPGGGAVLAKEPKEISFLDIVEAIEGPLENSKCVFGSKRCSHPGCIFGDFLEKMTKEAKEWLRSKTLDKF
;
A
#
# COMPACT_ATOMS: atom_id res chain seq x y z
N MET A 1 -0.70 1.35 8.69
CA MET A 1 -2.06 0.77 8.57
C MET A 1 -2.36 -0.26 9.65
N VAL A 2 -1.45 -1.16 10.00
CA VAL A 2 -1.64 -2.14 11.10
C VAL A 2 -2.10 -1.47 12.41
N LEU A 3 -1.44 -0.39 12.85
CA LEU A 3 -1.86 0.35 14.05
C LEU A 3 -3.31 0.87 13.99
N ILE A 4 -3.80 1.20 12.80
CA ILE A 4 -5.19 1.66 12.58
C ILE A 4 -6.13 0.45 12.64
N ALA A 5 -5.75 -0.69 12.05
CA ALA A 5 -6.52 -1.93 12.11
C ALA A 5 -6.69 -2.44 13.54
N GLN A 6 -5.63 -2.37 14.35
CA GLN A 6 -5.62 -2.82 15.75
C GLN A 6 -6.54 -1.99 16.67
N LYS A 7 -6.97 -0.80 16.25
CA LYS A 7 -7.99 -0.02 16.95
C LYS A 7 -9.42 -0.48 16.68
N ASN A 8 -9.62 -1.50 15.86
CA ASN A 8 -10.90 -2.20 15.67
C ASN A 8 -12.10 -1.26 15.39
N GLY A 9 -11.89 -0.29 14.49
CA GLY A 9 -12.91 0.71 14.11
C GLY A 9 -12.86 2.01 14.91
N GLU A 10 -12.07 2.08 15.98
CA GLU A 10 -11.78 3.34 16.65
C GLU A 10 -10.73 4.16 15.87
N ARG A 11 -10.78 5.48 16.05
CA ARG A 11 -9.81 6.40 15.45
C ARG A 11 -8.52 6.38 16.26
N ILE A 12 -7.39 6.45 15.56
CA ILE A 12 -6.07 6.71 16.16
C ILE A 12 -5.53 8.05 15.68
N SER A 13 -4.99 8.86 16.59
CA SER A 13 -4.42 10.15 16.22
C SER A 13 -3.10 9.96 15.46
N ILE A 14 -2.77 10.91 14.57
CA ILE A 14 -1.50 10.88 13.83
C ILE A 14 -0.32 11.01 14.79
N LYS A 15 -0.47 11.82 15.85
CA LYS A 15 0.51 11.96 16.92
C LYS A 15 0.83 10.62 17.58
N ASP A 16 -0.18 9.89 18.05
CA ASP A 16 0.03 8.61 18.73
C ASP A 16 0.69 7.58 17.80
N MET A 17 0.27 7.53 16.53
CA MET A 17 0.90 6.66 15.54
C MET A 17 2.36 7.04 15.29
N ALA A 18 2.67 8.34 15.17
CA ALA A 18 4.00 8.85 14.88
C ALA A 18 4.97 8.54 16.03
N GLU A 19 4.52 8.71 17.28
CA GLU A 19 5.27 8.33 18.48
C GLU A 19 5.53 6.81 18.51
N THR A 20 4.51 6.00 18.23
CA THR A 20 4.60 4.53 18.25
C THR A 20 5.63 3.98 17.25
N ILE A 21 5.71 4.54 16.04
CA ILE A 21 6.66 4.08 15.01
C ILE A 21 7.91 4.95 14.89
N CYS A 22 8.11 5.88 15.82
CA CYS A 22 9.28 6.77 15.90
C CYS A 22 9.55 7.56 14.61
N VAL A 23 8.52 8.20 14.05
CA VAL A 23 8.62 9.11 12.88
C VAL A 23 8.08 10.49 13.21
N SER A 24 8.38 11.49 12.40
CA SER A 24 7.79 12.81 12.60
C SER A 24 6.30 12.81 12.24
N GLU A 25 5.50 13.53 13.04
CA GLU A 25 4.05 13.69 12.81
C GLU A 25 3.79 14.29 11.42
N ALA A 26 4.59 15.27 11.00
CA ALA A 26 4.47 15.91 9.69
C ALA A 26 4.71 14.94 8.52
N HIS A 27 5.64 14.00 8.67
CA HIS A 27 5.87 12.97 7.65
C HIS A 27 4.71 11.97 7.61
N LEU A 28 4.28 11.48 8.78
CA LEU A 28 3.18 10.53 8.84
C LEU A 28 1.87 11.14 8.34
N ALA A 29 1.61 12.41 8.62
CA ALA A 29 0.43 13.12 8.11
C ALA A 29 0.36 13.12 6.59
N LYS A 30 1.50 13.28 5.89
CA LYS A 30 1.55 13.19 4.42
C LYS A 30 1.22 11.78 3.92
N VAL A 31 1.74 10.75 4.60
CA VAL A 31 1.46 9.34 4.26
C VAL A 31 -0.02 9.01 4.48
N ILE A 32 -0.58 9.39 5.63
CA ILE A 32 -1.99 9.19 5.96
C ILE A 32 -2.90 9.90 4.95
N LEU A 33 -2.56 11.12 4.54
CA LEU A 33 -3.33 11.84 3.53
C LEU A 33 -3.33 11.13 2.17
N ARG A 34 -2.17 10.61 1.73
CA ARG A 34 -2.09 9.81 0.48
C ARG A 34 -2.97 8.57 0.55
N LEU A 35 -2.91 7.82 1.66
CA LEU A 35 -3.75 6.64 1.88
C LEU A 35 -5.25 6.98 2.01
N ALA A 36 -5.58 8.17 2.53
CA ALA A 36 -6.97 8.63 2.58
C ALA A 36 -7.52 8.92 1.17
N HIS A 37 -6.71 9.48 0.28
CA HIS A 37 -7.10 9.74 -1.10
C HIS A 37 -7.39 8.47 -1.91
N THR A 38 -6.86 7.31 -1.52
CA THR A 38 -7.18 6.02 -2.15
C THR A 38 -8.43 5.35 -1.59
N GLY A 39 -9.08 5.96 -0.58
CA GLY A 39 -10.26 5.40 0.06
C GLY A 39 -9.98 4.17 0.92
N LEU A 40 -8.73 3.93 1.31
CA LEU A 40 -8.36 2.88 2.27
C LEU A 40 -8.54 3.34 3.73
N ILE A 41 -8.45 4.64 3.96
CA ILE A 41 -8.52 5.27 5.29
C ILE A 41 -9.50 6.42 5.24
N SER A 42 -10.27 6.60 6.30
CA SER A 42 -11.04 7.82 6.58
C SER A 42 -10.35 8.62 7.67
N THR A 43 -10.28 9.94 7.50
CA THR A 43 -9.63 10.85 8.45
C THR A 43 -10.57 11.93 8.94
N THR A 44 -10.48 12.27 10.23
CA THR A 44 -11.23 13.39 10.82
C THR A 44 -10.24 14.39 11.45
N ARG A 45 -10.45 15.68 11.23
CA ARG A 45 -9.63 16.77 11.81
C ARG A 45 -10.21 17.24 13.14
N GLY A 46 -9.38 17.86 13.97
CA GLY A 46 -9.77 18.50 15.24
C GLY A 46 -9.59 17.60 16.47
N PRO A 47 -10.02 18.07 17.66
CA PRO A 47 -9.98 17.31 18.90
C PRO A 47 -10.77 16.00 18.78
N GLY A 48 -10.15 14.87 19.15
CA GLY A 48 -10.73 13.53 18.93
C GLY A 48 -10.69 13.04 17.47
N GLY A 49 -10.03 13.79 16.59
CA GLY A 49 -9.74 13.38 15.22
C GLY A 49 -8.69 12.28 15.14
N GLY A 50 -8.45 11.79 13.92
CA GLY A 50 -7.56 10.67 13.68
C GLY A 50 -7.88 9.94 12.38
N ALA A 51 -7.22 8.81 12.19
CA ALA A 51 -7.40 7.91 11.07
C ALA A 51 -8.13 6.63 11.52
N VAL A 52 -8.99 6.11 10.65
CA VAL A 52 -9.67 4.81 10.78
C VAL A 52 -9.70 4.12 9.41
N LEU A 53 -9.75 2.79 9.36
CA LEU A 53 -9.94 2.09 8.09
C LEU A 53 -11.29 2.45 7.48
N ALA A 54 -11.32 2.62 6.16
CA ALA A 54 -12.57 2.89 5.42
C ALA A 54 -13.28 1.60 4.97
N LYS A 55 -12.62 0.44 5.10
CA LYS A 55 -13.09 -0.91 4.72
C LYS A 55 -12.70 -1.91 5.82
N GLU A 56 -13.29 -3.10 5.81
CA GLU A 56 -12.89 -4.14 6.75
C GLU A 56 -11.43 -4.57 6.49
N PRO A 57 -10.63 -4.91 7.52
CA PRO A 57 -9.23 -5.32 7.33
C PRO A 57 -9.03 -6.47 6.33
N LYS A 58 -9.99 -7.40 6.25
CA LYS A 58 -10.00 -8.54 5.31
C LYS A 58 -10.18 -8.14 3.84
N GLU A 59 -10.69 -6.93 3.58
CA GLU A 59 -10.89 -6.39 2.24
C GLU A 59 -9.69 -5.56 1.75
N ILE A 60 -8.71 -5.32 2.62
CA ILE A 60 -7.53 -4.52 2.32
C ILE A 60 -6.34 -5.48 2.19
N SER A 61 -5.93 -5.73 0.96
CA SER A 61 -4.74 -6.51 0.67
C SER A 61 -3.46 -5.68 0.81
N PHE A 62 -2.32 -6.34 1.00
CA PHE A 62 -1.04 -5.66 1.02
C PHE A 62 -0.72 -5.05 -0.34
N LEU A 63 -1.21 -5.64 -1.44
CA LEU A 63 -1.12 -5.05 -2.76
C LEU A 63 -1.82 -3.69 -2.83
N ASP A 64 -3.02 -3.54 -2.25
CA ASP A 64 -3.74 -2.26 -2.24
C ASP A 64 -2.94 -1.17 -1.53
N ILE A 65 -2.24 -1.52 -0.44
CA ILE A 65 -1.39 -0.59 0.31
C ILE A 65 -0.17 -0.19 -0.51
N VAL A 66 0.50 -1.15 -1.16
CA VAL A 66 1.67 -0.89 -2.02
C VAL A 66 1.26 0.01 -3.18
N GLU A 67 0.19 -0.33 -3.89
CA GLU A 67 -0.28 0.43 -5.05
C GLU A 67 -0.78 1.83 -4.67
N ALA A 68 -1.28 2.01 -3.44
CA ALA A 68 -1.66 3.33 -2.92
C ALA A 68 -0.46 4.26 -2.66
N ILE A 69 0.73 3.73 -2.38
CA ILE A 69 1.92 4.51 -2.05
C ILE A 69 2.86 4.67 -3.25
N GLU A 70 3.14 3.57 -3.94
CA GLU A 70 4.11 3.50 -5.04
C GLU A 70 3.45 3.62 -6.43
N GLY A 71 2.13 3.46 -6.50
CA GLY A 71 1.38 3.38 -7.75
C GLY A 71 1.21 1.94 -8.27
N PRO A 72 0.50 1.77 -9.39
CA PRO A 72 0.19 0.44 -9.92
C PRO A 72 1.45 -0.38 -10.18
N LEU A 73 1.50 -1.61 -9.70
CA LEU A 73 2.54 -2.54 -10.13
C LEU A 73 2.24 -2.88 -11.59
N GLU A 74 3.12 -2.55 -12.53
CA GLU A 74 2.90 -2.88 -13.95
C GLU A 74 3.58 -4.20 -14.34
N ASN A 75 2.92 -5.00 -15.18
CA ASN A 75 3.52 -6.22 -15.72
C ASN A 75 4.53 -5.84 -16.80
N SER A 76 5.75 -5.50 -16.39
CA SER A 76 6.80 -5.13 -17.34
C SER A 76 7.37 -6.37 -18.03
N LYS A 77 7.43 -6.32 -19.36
CA LYS A 77 8.12 -7.34 -20.18
C LYS A 77 9.60 -6.99 -20.42
N CYS A 78 10.08 -5.82 -19.99
CA CYS A 78 11.43 -5.34 -20.28
C CYS A 78 11.95 -4.39 -19.19
N VAL A 79 13.17 -4.63 -18.70
CA VAL A 79 13.83 -3.75 -17.70
C VAL A 79 14.02 -2.31 -18.19
N PHE A 80 14.07 -2.10 -19.50
CA PHE A 80 14.21 -0.78 -20.12
C PHE A 80 12.86 -0.11 -20.44
N GLY A 81 11.74 -0.67 -19.97
CA GLY A 81 10.40 -0.10 -20.20
C GLY A 81 9.92 -0.16 -21.65
N SER A 82 10.59 -0.93 -22.51
CA SER A 82 10.23 -1.06 -23.92
C SER A 82 9.01 -1.96 -24.10
N LYS A 83 7.93 -1.45 -24.71
CA LYS A 83 6.69 -2.21 -24.99
C LYS A 83 6.87 -3.31 -26.03
N ARG A 84 7.88 -3.22 -26.89
CA ARG A 84 8.28 -4.25 -27.85
C ARG A 84 9.78 -4.45 -27.71
N CYS A 85 10.19 -5.68 -27.43
CA CYS A 85 11.60 -6.06 -27.47
C CYS A 85 11.86 -6.73 -28.82
N SER A 86 12.64 -6.08 -29.68
CA SER A 86 12.98 -6.62 -31.00
C SER A 86 14.20 -7.54 -30.97
N HIS A 87 14.66 -7.95 -29.78
CA HIS A 87 15.86 -8.75 -29.61
C HIS A 87 15.49 -10.25 -29.42
N PRO A 88 15.70 -11.12 -30.43
CA PRO A 88 15.22 -12.50 -30.41
C PRO A 88 15.91 -13.42 -29.38
N GLY A 89 16.94 -12.93 -28.67
CA GLY A 89 17.72 -13.70 -27.69
C GLY A 89 17.79 -13.04 -26.30
N CYS A 90 16.77 -12.29 -25.91
CA CYS A 90 16.77 -11.58 -24.63
C CYS A 90 16.87 -12.58 -23.47
N ILE A 91 17.94 -12.50 -22.66
CA ILE A 91 18.14 -13.37 -21.48
C ILE A 91 16.99 -13.27 -20.47
N PHE A 92 16.29 -12.14 -20.42
CA PHE A 92 15.15 -11.94 -19.54
C PHE A 92 13.85 -12.55 -20.08
N GLY A 93 13.71 -12.81 -21.38
CA GLY A 93 12.50 -13.41 -21.96
C GLY A 93 11.19 -12.85 -21.37
N ASP A 94 10.38 -13.74 -20.79
CA ASP A 94 9.16 -13.45 -20.03
C ASP A 94 9.36 -13.46 -18.49
N PHE A 95 10.60 -13.64 -18.02
CA PHE A 95 10.94 -13.76 -16.60
C PHE A 95 10.38 -12.59 -15.78
N LEU A 96 10.55 -11.35 -16.25
CA LEU A 96 10.07 -10.17 -15.53
C LEU A 96 8.55 -10.17 -15.36
N GLU A 97 7.83 -10.51 -16.44
CA GLU A 97 6.37 -10.61 -16.40
C GLU A 97 5.92 -11.69 -15.40
N LYS A 98 6.58 -12.85 -15.44
CA LYS A 98 6.33 -13.95 -14.52
C LYS A 98 6.59 -13.56 -13.05
N MET A 99 7.75 -12.97 -12.77
CA MET A 99 8.11 -12.54 -11.42
C MET A 99 7.18 -11.46 -10.89
N THR A 100 6.82 -10.47 -11.71
CA THR A 100 5.87 -9.43 -11.29
C THR A 100 4.48 -10.03 -11.02
N LYS A 101 4.04 -10.99 -11.85
CA LYS A 101 2.76 -11.67 -11.64
C LYS A 101 2.75 -12.45 -10.32
N GLU A 102 3.78 -13.25 -10.05
CA GLU A 102 3.90 -14.02 -8.81
C GLU A 102 3.95 -13.09 -7.58
N ALA A 103 4.72 -12.00 -7.64
CA ALA A 103 4.80 -11.01 -6.57
C ALA A 103 3.42 -10.37 -6.29
N LYS A 104 2.70 -9.98 -7.35
CA LYS A 104 1.35 -9.41 -7.23
C LYS A 104 0.36 -10.37 -6.60
N GLU A 105 0.35 -11.63 -7.05
CA GLU A 105 -0.54 -12.66 -6.51
C GLU A 105 -0.26 -12.89 -5.02
N TRP A 106 1.02 -12.95 -4.64
CA TRP A 106 1.43 -13.06 -3.25
C TRP A 106 0.97 -11.86 -2.42
N LEU A 107 1.25 -10.63 -2.86
CA LEU A 107 0.85 -9.39 -2.18
C LEU A 107 -0.67 -9.29 -2.02
N ARG A 108 -1.44 -9.69 -3.06
CA ARG A 108 -2.90 -9.70 -3.04
C ARG A 108 -3.47 -10.73 -2.06
N SER A 109 -2.77 -11.85 -1.84
CA SER A 109 -3.20 -12.91 -0.92
C SER A 109 -3.02 -12.56 0.58
N LYS A 110 -2.23 -11.52 0.88
CA LYS A 110 -2.00 -11.04 2.25
C LYS A 110 -2.95 -9.88 2.53
N THR A 111 -3.78 -10.04 3.54
CA THR A 111 -4.80 -9.07 3.95
C THR A 111 -4.50 -8.54 5.35
N LEU A 112 -5.01 -7.35 5.65
CA LEU A 112 -4.66 -6.63 6.87
C LEU A 112 -5.23 -7.28 8.14
N ASP A 113 -6.28 -8.11 8.05
CA ASP A 113 -6.83 -8.88 9.17
C ASP A 113 -5.85 -9.90 9.78
N LYS A 114 -4.77 -10.23 9.06
CA LYS A 114 -3.75 -11.17 9.51
C LYS A 114 -2.68 -10.54 10.42
N PHE A 115 -2.78 -9.24 10.73
CA PHE A 115 -1.77 -8.44 11.44
C PHE A 115 -2.42 -7.44 12.43
#